data_AF-A0A1I7ZN81-F1
#
_entry.id   AF-A0A1I7ZN81-F1
#
_cell.length_a   1.000
_cell.length_b   1.000
_cell.length_c   1.000
_cell.angle_alpha   90.00
_cell.angle_beta   90.00
_cell.angle_gamma   90.00
#
_symmetry.space_group_name_H-M   'P 1'
#
loop_
_entity.id
_entity.type
_entity.pdbx_description
1 polymer ?
#
loop_
_entity_poly.entity_id
_entity_poly.type
_entity_poly.pdbx_seq_one_letter_code
_entity_poly.pdbx_strand_id
1 'polypeptide(L)'
;MTSLVAQKLPPAVPAANRHTKLTTNHFRLNFEDRKVYRYDVSMLHYLVTKDGEKVRDMTKGPRDDAAILERQRRCLALMDAAFDAAHFARNDAVYVYDNSKALFSSEKLEEALCAKIKLEGDQIPHGFKSHKRLSKGFYKISITPVGSNHQFTINDLKSAVDADDPLSQDHTLRQFYEILTNEDAIKKNTFMVFYGNLYRKNDKSATKKLREARNLISGVSKGARIIEGTQGSLAAALVLDSKKSTFFDDSNPNHLIGNIEDILNLRNRGPNITLNERDRLTVLKYVKDLRVYNLDHHDRDFTISGVTQEPLSELTFELGSRRTSVLEYHKSNGVRIQYPNLPAVVLYGPRGPSYFPFETLGVSRGQRVPISKQTPQQMSATINDCACKPFIRYREILKSLEGLNLASRGNPYLTAFGVTVDTKPLEVSGHRRIAPQLAFGGGQKYQFDDVKGNWMSGQYILPAKIPTWYVVYNDLQESAVRQFVNILTNAMRMKGISVAAPTEILKRPVEAMDGFLGDLSKRIKENKIKSAFVLFADGNDDSHSLLKLYEAKHQLLTQHLRAQTVMECLEPRKKLTVGNICNKINCKNFGQNYAVEPKDHA
;
A
#
# COMPACT_ATOMS: atom_id res chain seq x y z
N MET A 1 -4.84 -39.54 23.14
CA MET A 1 -5.07 -39.29 21.70
C MET A 1 -3.75 -38.85 21.09
N THR A 2 -3.03 -39.78 20.48
CA THR A 2 -1.78 -39.51 19.77
C THR A 2 -2.09 -38.72 18.51
N SER A 3 -1.51 -37.51 18.43
CA SER A 3 -1.59 -36.64 17.26
C SER A 3 -0.97 -37.37 16.06
N LEU A 4 -1.80 -37.77 15.09
CA LEU A 4 -1.40 -38.21 13.76
C LEU A 4 -0.88 -36.99 12.98
N VAL A 5 0.28 -36.46 13.37
CA VAL A 5 1.02 -35.54 12.50
C VAL A 5 1.58 -36.40 11.39
N ALA A 6 1.02 -36.25 10.18
CA ALA A 6 1.53 -36.96 9.01
C ALA A 6 3.05 -36.77 8.90
N GLN A 7 3.79 -37.87 8.74
CA GLN A 7 5.24 -37.83 8.58
C GLN A 7 5.61 -36.90 7.42
N LYS A 8 6.54 -35.98 7.67
CA LYS A 8 7.09 -35.11 6.63
C LYS A 8 7.86 -35.99 5.64
N LEU A 9 7.24 -36.27 4.49
CA LEU A 9 7.88 -37.01 3.42
C LEU A 9 9.13 -36.25 2.91
N PRO A 10 10.16 -36.98 2.46
CA PRO A 10 11.32 -36.36 1.82
C PRO A 10 10.88 -35.55 0.59
N PRO A 11 11.65 -34.52 0.19
CA PRO A 11 11.37 -33.78 -1.03
C PRO A 11 11.34 -34.73 -2.23
N ALA A 12 10.25 -34.69 -3.01
CA ALA A 12 10.13 -35.50 -4.21
C ALA A 12 11.32 -35.27 -5.16
N VAL A 13 11.89 -36.36 -5.69
CA VAL A 13 13.00 -36.30 -6.65
C VAL A 13 12.52 -35.57 -7.92
N PRO A 14 13.14 -34.43 -8.28
CA PRO A 14 12.76 -33.72 -9.49
C PRO A 14 12.97 -34.58 -10.73
N ALA A 15 12.01 -34.60 -11.66
CA ALA A 15 12.24 -35.21 -12.96
C ALA A 15 13.34 -34.44 -13.70
N ALA A 16 14.42 -35.13 -14.11
CA ALA A 16 15.62 -34.53 -14.71
C ALA A 16 15.35 -33.69 -15.97
N ASN A 17 14.22 -33.91 -16.64
CA ASN A 17 13.79 -33.16 -17.83
C ASN A 17 12.99 -31.87 -17.53
N ARG A 18 12.82 -31.49 -16.26
CA ARG A 18 12.03 -30.31 -15.82
C ARG A 18 12.83 -29.26 -15.05
N HIS A 19 14.15 -29.26 -15.25
CA HIS A 19 15.01 -28.18 -14.76
C HIS A 19 14.75 -26.91 -15.55
N THR A 20 14.70 -25.79 -14.85
CA THR A 20 14.60 -24.47 -15.47
C THR A 20 15.53 -23.50 -14.77
N LYS A 21 16.21 -22.67 -15.56
CA LYS A 21 17.04 -21.60 -15.02
C LYS A 21 16.16 -20.39 -14.77
N LEU A 22 16.14 -19.90 -13.54
CA LEU A 22 15.33 -18.76 -13.13
C LEU A 22 16.23 -17.58 -12.80
N THR A 23 15.95 -16.45 -13.42
CA THR A 23 16.55 -15.17 -13.03
C THR A 23 15.73 -14.58 -11.90
N THR A 24 16.38 -14.27 -10.79
CA THR A 24 15.74 -13.64 -9.63
C THR A 24 15.75 -12.11 -9.77
N ASN A 25 15.21 -11.44 -8.75
CA ASN A 25 15.37 -10.01 -8.54
C ASN A 25 16.35 -9.69 -7.38
N HIS A 26 17.23 -10.64 -7.07
CA HIS A 26 18.25 -10.53 -6.02
C HIS A 26 19.59 -10.18 -6.67
N PHE A 27 20.21 -9.10 -6.24
CA PHE A 27 21.51 -8.65 -6.74
C PHE A 27 22.55 -8.90 -5.66
N ARG A 28 23.60 -9.65 -5.97
CA ARG A 28 24.64 -9.98 -4.99
C ARG A 28 25.35 -8.69 -4.55
N LEU A 29 25.60 -8.59 -3.26
CA LEU A 29 26.50 -7.60 -2.69
C LEU A 29 27.88 -8.23 -2.54
N ASN A 30 28.92 -7.57 -3.03
CA ASN A 30 30.31 -7.96 -2.85
C ASN A 30 31.01 -6.93 -1.97
N PHE A 31 31.93 -7.40 -1.13
CA PHE A 31 32.53 -6.58 -0.09
C PHE A 31 34.03 -6.85 0.02
N GLU A 32 34.78 -5.81 0.32
CA GLU A 32 36.12 -5.92 0.92
C GLU A 32 36.01 -6.20 2.42
N ASP A 33 37.07 -6.73 3.04
CA ASP A 33 37.10 -6.93 4.48
C ASP A 33 37.29 -5.59 5.20
N ARG A 34 36.18 -4.97 5.63
CA ARG A 34 36.18 -3.65 6.27
C ARG A 34 35.36 -3.65 7.55
N LYS A 35 35.86 -2.88 8.53
CA LYS A 35 35.15 -2.57 9.77
C LYS A 35 34.22 -1.38 9.54
N VAL A 36 33.06 -1.42 10.19
CA VAL A 36 32.07 -0.34 10.19
C VAL A 36 31.66 -0.06 11.61
N TYR A 37 31.43 1.23 11.90
CA TYR A 37 31.08 1.71 13.22
C TYR A 37 29.64 2.22 13.23
N ARG A 38 28.83 1.73 14.17
CA ARG A 38 27.42 2.08 14.34
C ARG A 38 27.22 3.02 15.53
N TYR A 39 26.38 4.03 15.32
CA TYR A 39 26.04 5.04 16.31
C TYR A 39 24.53 5.30 16.36
N ASP A 40 24.05 5.60 17.56
CA ASP A 40 22.75 6.21 17.78
C ASP A 40 22.85 7.73 17.66
N VAL A 41 21.84 8.33 17.05
CA VAL A 41 21.75 9.77 16.80
C VAL A 41 20.58 10.36 17.57
N SER A 42 20.85 11.45 18.29
CA SER A 42 19.85 12.29 18.92
C SER A 42 19.97 13.73 18.42
N MET A 43 18.85 14.34 18.06
CA MET A 43 18.79 15.72 17.56
C MET A 43 17.75 16.51 18.35
N LEU A 44 18.20 17.43 19.17
CA LEU A 44 17.35 18.24 20.05
C LEU A 44 17.44 19.73 19.67
N HIS A 45 16.29 20.36 19.49
CA HIS A 45 16.18 21.80 19.28
C HIS A 45 15.81 22.49 20.60
N TYR A 46 16.66 23.42 21.02
CA TYR A 46 16.51 24.20 22.23
C TYR A 46 16.05 25.61 21.89
N LEU A 47 14.85 25.97 22.36
CA LEU A 47 14.21 27.27 22.10
C LEU A 47 14.01 28.01 23.42
N VAL A 48 14.63 29.18 23.55
CA VAL A 48 14.29 30.12 24.63
C VAL A 48 13.01 30.86 24.24
N THR A 49 11.94 30.66 25.01
CA THR A 49 10.66 31.34 24.83
C THR A 49 10.35 32.22 26.04
N LYS A 50 9.30 33.06 25.94
CA LYS A 50 8.83 33.87 27.07
C LYS A 50 8.41 33.02 28.27
N ASP A 51 8.01 31.76 28.04
CA ASP A 51 7.55 30.81 29.06
C ASP A 51 8.69 29.90 29.56
N GLY A 52 9.95 30.20 29.23
CA GLY A 52 11.11 29.36 29.53
C GLY A 52 11.64 28.56 28.32
N GLU A 53 12.56 27.65 28.61
CA GLU A 53 13.23 26.81 27.62
C GLU A 53 12.31 25.67 27.16
N LYS A 54 12.11 25.54 25.85
CA LYS A 54 11.37 24.44 25.23
C LYS A 54 12.33 23.59 24.43
N VAL A 55 12.33 22.28 24.72
CA VAL A 55 13.16 21.29 24.02
C VAL A 55 12.29 20.47 23.09
N ARG A 56 12.70 20.32 21.83
CA ARG A 56 12.00 19.53 20.82
C ARG A 56 12.92 18.48 20.22
N ASP A 57 12.48 17.22 20.23
CA ASP A 57 13.12 16.14 19.49
C ASP A 57 12.81 16.29 17.99
N MET A 58 13.85 16.51 17.18
CA MET A 58 13.73 16.73 15.75
C MET A 58 13.45 15.43 14.97
N THR A 59 13.71 14.27 15.59
CA THR A 59 13.48 12.93 15.00
C THR A 59 12.04 12.45 15.21
N LYS A 60 11.25 13.15 16.05
CA LYS A 60 9.86 12.82 16.36
C LYS A 60 8.88 13.84 15.78
N GLY A 61 7.66 13.38 15.50
CA GLY A 61 6.58 14.24 15.01
C GLY A 61 5.42 13.43 14.43
N PRO A 62 4.54 14.11 13.68
CA PRO A 62 3.44 13.46 12.98
C PRO A 62 3.92 12.32 12.08
N ARG A 63 3.06 11.31 11.92
CA ARG A 63 3.32 10.08 11.17
C ARG A 63 2.75 10.09 9.75
N ASP A 64 2.18 11.21 9.32
CA ASP A 64 1.75 11.38 7.93
C ASP A 64 2.96 11.50 7.00
N ASP A 65 2.76 11.10 5.74
CA ASP A 65 3.84 10.97 4.75
C ASP A 65 4.62 12.28 4.53
N ALA A 66 3.93 13.41 4.38
CA ALA A 66 4.58 14.70 4.15
C ALA A 66 5.42 15.15 5.36
N ALA A 67 4.90 14.96 6.59
CA ALA A 67 5.66 15.26 7.79
C ALA A 67 6.87 14.35 7.97
N ILE A 68 6.78 13.07 7.57
CA ILE A 68 7.92 12.13 7.59
C ILE A 68 9.01 12.62 6.62
N LEU A 69 8.65 12.93 5.37
CA LEU A 69 9.62 13.38 4.37
C LEU A 69 10.33 14.68 4.77
N GLU A 70 9.57 15.66 5.28
CA GLU A 70 10.15 16.93 5.73
C GLU A 70 11.04 16.73 6.97
N ARG A 71 10.65 15.83 7.87
CA ARG A 71 11.48 15.48 9.03
C ARG A 71 12.80 14.82 8.63
N GLN A 72 12.76 13.86 7.71
CA GLN A 72 13.97 13.22 7.17
C GLN A 72 14.89 14.26 6.52
N ARG A 73 14.34 15.17 5.69
CA ARG A 73 15.10 16.26 5.07
C ARG A 73 15.79 17.16 6.09
N ARG A 74 15.09 17.52 7.17
CA ARG A 74 15.63 18.36 8.25
C ARG A 74 16.71 17.63 9.05
N CYS A 75 16.51 16.35 9.35
CA CYS A 75 17.49 15.54 10.06
C CYS A 75 18.78 15.39 9.23
N LEU A 76 18.66 15.16 7.91
CA LEU A 76 19.81 15.11 7.01
C LEU A 76 20.58 16.44 7.02
N ALA A 77 19.89 17.58 6.86
CA ALA A 77 20.53 18.89 6.87
C ALA A 77 21.22 19.23 8.20
N LEU A 78 20.65 18.79 9.33
CA LEU A 78 21.31 18.92 10.64
C LEU A 78 22.54 18.03 10.75
N MET A 79 22.49 16.81 10.21
CA MET A 79 23.64 15.92 10.19
C MET A 79 24.77 16.49 9.33
N ASP A 80 24.48 17.02 8.14
CA ASP A 80 25.49 17.68 7.29
C ASP A 80 26.14 18.85 8.04
N ALA A 81 25.33 19.73 8.64
CA ALA A 81 25.86 20.84 9.42
C ALA A 81 26.67 20.38 10.66
N ALA A 82 26.37 19.21 11.23
CA ALA A 82 27.14 18.65 12.33
C ALA A 82 28.57 18.29 11.89
N PHE A 83 28.70 17.60 10.76
CA PHE A 83 29.99 17.21 10.17
C PHE A 83 30.79 18.44 9.71
N ASP A 84 30.12 19.50 9.25
CA ASP A 84 30.78 20.76 8.88
C ASP A 84 31.26 21.54 10.11
N ALA A 85 30.50 21.53 11.21
CA ALA A 85 30.77 22.34 12.39
C ALA A 85 31.81 21.74 13.34
N ALA A 86 32.03 20.43 13.30
CA ALA A 86 32.91 19.75 14.25
C ALA A 86 33.77 18.68 13.57
N HIS A 87 35.09 18.76 13.80
CA HIS A 87 36.08 17.82 13.28
C HIS A 87 36.16 16.54 14.12
N PHE A 88 35.03 15.86 14.33
CA PHE A 88 34.97 14.57 15.05
C PHE A 88 35.18 13.36 14.13
N ALA A 89 35.30 13.59 12.83
CA ALA A 89 35.56 12.60 11.81
C ALA A 89 36.88 12.93 11.11
N ARG A 90 37.63 11.90 10.71
CA ARG A 90 38.78 12.09 9.82
C ARG A 90 38.31 12.60 8.46
N ASN A 91 39.17 13.31 7.72
CA ASN A 91 38.82 13.90 6.42
C ASN A 91 38.40 12.86 5.36
N ASP A 92 38.84 11.61 5.50
CA ASP A 92 38.52 10.47 4.65
C ASP A 92 37.32 9.64 5.16
N ALA A 93 36.77 9.98 6.33
CA ALA A 93 35.65 9.25 6.90
C ALA A 93 34.36 9.56 6.13
N VAL A 94 33.65 8.50 5.74
CA VAL A 94 32.34 8.59 5.10
C VAL A 94 31.29 8.02 6.05
N TYR A 95 30.12 8.64 6.07
CA TYR A 95 28.98 8.16 6.84
C TYR A 95 27.78 7.88 5.95
N VAL A 96 26.90 6.99 6.43
CA VAL A 96 25.56 6.80 5.91
C VAL A 96 24.54 6.90 7.06
N TYR A 97 23.38 7.48 6.78
CA TYR A 97 22.43 7.89 7.81
C TYR A 97 20.99 7.55 7.42
N ASP A 98 20.22 6.97 8.35
CA ASP A 98 18.81 6.65 8.10
C ASP A 98 17.87 7.87 8.10
N ASN A 99 18.42 9.08 8.23
CA ASN A 99 17.69 10.34 8.40
C ASN A 99 16.81 10.40 9.65
N SER A 100 17.16 9.63 10.68
CA SER A 100 16.46 9.61 11.96
C SER A 100 17.39 9.33 13.15
N LYS A 101 17.83 8.09 13.36
CA LYS A 101 18.48 7.67 14.60
C LYS A 101 19.70 6.77 14.42
N ALA A 102 19.91 6.19 13.24
CA ALA A 102 20.99 5.24 13.02
C ALA A 102 22.00 5.81 12.02
N LEU A 103 23.24 5.94 12.47
CA LEU A 103 24.37 6.37 11.64
C LEU A 103 25.44 5.29 11.62
N PHE A 104 26.02 5.08 10.45
CA PHE A 104 27.14 4.17 10.24
C PHE A 104 28.29 4.96 9.62
N SER A 105 29.52 4.76 10.10
CA SER A 105 30.73 5.39 9.55
C SER A 105 31.77 4.36 9.16
N SER A 106 32.56 4.72 8.14
CA SER A 106 33.69 3.90 7.65
C SER A 106 34.85 3.90 8.64
N GLU A 107 35.02 4.99 9.39
CA GLU A 107 36.06 5.17 10.40
C GLU A 107 35.46 5.44 11.77
N LYS A 108 36.21 5.13 12.83
CA LYS A 108 35.79 5.44 14.20
C LYS A 108 35.77 6.96 14.41
N LEU A 109 34.64 7.47 14.89
CA LEU A 109 34.46 8.89 15.23
C LEU A 109 35.00 9.21 16.64
N GLU A 110 35.44 10.45 16.83
CA GLU A 110 35.93 10.99 18.10
C GLU A 110 34.77 11.25 19.08
N GLU A 111 34.48 10.24 19.91
CA GLU A 111 33.31 10.16 20.77
C GLU A 111 33.11 11.39 21.68
N ALA A 112 34.20 11.96 22.21
CA ALA A 112 34.15 13.13 23.10
C ALA A 112 33.63 14.39 22.40
N LEU A 113 33.93 14.54 21.10
CA LEU A 113 33.44 15.63 20.26
C LEU A 113 32.01 15.36 19.78
N CYS A 114 31.71 14.12 19.40
CA CYS A 114 30.38 13.68 19.00
C CYS A 114 29.30 13.90 20.07
N ALA A 115 29.66 13.89 21.36
CA ALA A 115 28.73 14.11 22.47
C ALA A 115 28.35 15.59 22.69
N LYS A 116 29.08 16.54 22.08
CA LYS A 116 29.04 17.97 22.41
C LYS A 116 28.71 18.87 21.19
N ILE A 117 28.18 18.33 20.10
CA ILE A 117 27.89 19.12 18.91
C ILE A 117 26.73 20.09 19.19
N LYS A 118 27.03 21.39 19.07
CA LYS A 118 26.06 22.47 19.22
C LYS A 118 26.09 23.32 17.95
N LEU A 119 24.96 23.44 17.27
CA LEU A 119 24.79 24.29 16.10
C LEU A 119 24.01 25.54 16.48
N GLU A 120 24.64 26.71 16.33
CA GLU A 120 24.01 28.01 16.58
C GLU A 120 24.49 29.06 15.58
N GLY A 121 23.74 30.16 15.46
CA GLY A 121 24.07 31.25 14.56
C GLY A 121 24.26 30.77 13.11
N ASP A 122 25.48 30.92 12.60
CA ASP A 122 25.78 30.60 11.21
C ASP A 122 25.85 29.11 10.88
N GLN A 123 26.05 28.26 11.89
CA GLN A 123 26.07 26.81 11.75
C GLN A 123 24.67 26.21 11.57
N ILE A 124 23.61 26.99 11.79
CA ILE A 124 22.24 26.52 11.56
C ILE A 124 22.02 26.36 10.03
N PRO A 125 21.50 25.20 9.56
CA PRO A 125 21.32 24.97 8.13
C PRO A 125 20.51 26.08 7.44
N HIS A 126 20.91 26.48 6.24
CA HIS A 126 20.28 27.59 5.50
C HIS A 126 18.75 27.45 5.40
N GLY A 127 18.25 26.24 5.11
CA GLY A 127 16.81 25.95 5.01
C GLY A 127 16.01 26.14 6.31
N PHE A 128 16.67 26.32 7.46
CA PHE A 128 16.06 26.58 8.75
C PHE A 128 15.99 28.08 9.04
N LYS A 129 16.93 28.87 8.50
CA LYS A 129 17.03 30.32 8.72
C LYS A 129 15.79 31.08 8.21
N SER A 130 15.14 30.59 7.15
CA SER A 130 13.89 31.17 6.63
C SER A 130 12.65 30.85 7.46
N HIS A 131 12.72 29.88 8.38
CA HIS A 131 11.56 29.44 9.16
C HIS A 131 11.51 30.12 10.53
N LYS A 132 10.39 30.76 10.87
CA LYS A 132 10.24 31.63 12.06
C LYS A 132 10.62 30.97 13.41
N ARG A 133 10.31 29.68 13.55
CA ARG A 133 10.66 28.88 14.75
C ARG A 133 12.03 28.21 14.66
N LEU A 134 12.38 27.62 13.51
CA LEU A 134 13.62 26.84 13.38
C LEU A 134 14.88 27.70 13.32
N SER A 135 14.75 28.97 12.93
CA SER A 135 15.85 29.94 12.93
C SER A 135 16.31 30.37 14.32
N LYS A 136 15.53 30.07 15.37
CA LYS A 136 15.79 30.56 16.73
C LYS A 136 16.40 29.48 17.61
N GLY A 137 17.16 29.90 18.61
CA GLY A 137 17.78 29.00 19.58
C GLY A 137 18.97 28.26 18.99
N PHE A 138 19.23 27.04 19.49
CA PHE A 138 20.34 26.22 19.03
C PHE A 138 19.93 24.74 18.94
N TYR A 139 20.72 23.95 18.21
CA TYR A 139 20.51 22.51 18.06
C TYR A 139 21.65 21.75 18.72
N LYS A 140 21.31 20.76 19.55
CA LYS A 140 22.27 19.80 20.08
C LYS A 140 22.15 18.51 19.31
N ILE A 141 23.27 18.04 18.77
CA ILE A 141 23.37 16.77 18.06
C ILE A 141 24.30 15.88 18.89
N SER A 142 23.82 14.69 19.24
CA SER A 142 24.62 13.68 19.92
C SER A 142 24.73 12.47 19.01
N ILE A 143 25.96 12.06 18.74
CA ILE A 143 26.27 10.81 18.02
C ILE A 143 26.98 9.91 19.03
N THR A 144 26.31 8.83 19.45
CA THR A 144 26.80 7.97 20.55
C THR A 144 26.99 6.54 20.08
N PRO A 145 28.11 5.88 20.41
CA PRO A 145 28.28 4.45 20.15
C PRO A 145 27.07 3.66 20.66
N VAL A 146 26.57 2.72 19.84
CA VAL A 146 25.49 1.82 20.29
C VAL A 146 26.00 0.87 21.38
N GLY A 147 25.11 0.43 22.28
CA GLY A 147 25.49 -0.46 23.39
C GLY A 147 25.94 -1.86 22.95
N SER A 148 25.45 -2.35 21.80
CA SER A 148 25.84 -3.62 21.19
C SER A 148 26.13 -3.44 19.70
N ASN A 149 27.12 -4.16 19.19
CA ASN A 149 27.55 -4.11 17.78
C ASN A 149 27.94 -2.70 17.31
N HIS A 150 28.61 -1.94 18.19
CA HIS A 150 29.21 -0.65 17.84
C HIS A 150 30.20 -0.79 16.70
N GLN A 151 30.96 -1.89 16.65
CA GLN A 151 31.85 -2.21 15.54
C GLN A 151 31.48 -3.60 15.02
N PHE A 152 31.41 -3.74 13.69
CA PHE A 152 31.20 -5.03 13.03
C PHE A 152 31.95 -5.07 11.70
N THR A 153 32.21 -6.27 11.20
CA THR A 153 32.84 -6.47 9.88
C THR A 153 31.75 -6.71 8.84
N ILE A 154 31.84 -6.02 7.69
CA ILE A 154 30.76 -6.01 6.69
C ILE A 154 30.53 -7.34 5.97
N ASN A 155 31.46 -8.29 6.07
CA ASN A 155 31.38 -9.61 5.43
C ASN A 155 31.07 -10.74 6.43
N ASP A 156 30.85 -10.44 7.72
CA ASP A 156 30.52 -11.43 8.74
C ASP A 156 29.05 -11.85 8.65
N LEU A 157 28.70 -12.52 7.55
CA LEU A 157 27.33 -12.92 7.27
C LEU A 157 26.82 -14.01 8.23
N LYS A 158 27.74 -14.75 8.88
CA LYS A 158 27.41 -15.83 9.81
C LYS A 158 26.76 -15.27 11.05
N SER A 159 27.34 -14.27 11.70
CA SER A 159 26.76 -13.67 12.93
C SER A 159 25.35 -13.10 12.71
N ALA A 160 25.02 -12.68 11.48
CA ALA A 160 23.69 -12.21 11.15
C ALA A 160 22.65 -13.31 10.85
N VAL A 161 23.04 -14.60 10.81
CA VAL A 161 22.12 -15.75 10.68
C VAL A 161 22.23 -16.77 11.82
N ASP A 162 23.27 -16.66 12.65
CA ASP A 162 23.60 -17.56 13.75
C ASP A 162 22.83 -17.21 15.04
N ALA A 163 21.50 -17.33 14.99
CA ALA A 163 20.63 -17.16 16.15
C ALA A 163 19.62 -18.31 16.22
N ASP A 164 19.61 -19.05 17.34
CA ASP A 164 18.67 -20.14 17.60
C ASP A 164 17.20 -19.65 17.68
N ASP A 165 17.00 -18.40 18.09
CA ASP A 165 15.72 -17.70 18.08
C ASP A 165 15.69 -16.63 16.97
N PRO A 166 14.79 -16.72 15.97
CA PRO A 166 14.61 -15.68 14.97
C PRO A 166 14.35 -14.27 15.52
N LEU A 167 13.85 -14.14 16.75
CA LEU A 167 13.60 -12.85 17.42
C LEU A 167 14.86 -12.22 18.05
N SER A 168 15.91 -13.01 18.27
CA SER A 168 17.20 -12.53 18.80
C SER A 168 18.25 -12.28 17.71
N GLN A 169 17.87 -12.48 16.44
CA GLN A 169 18.76 -12.30 15.29
C GLN A 169 19.25 -10.85 15.16
N ASP A 170 20.57 -10.67 15.05
CA ASP A 170 21.15 -9.35 14.79
C ASP A 170 20.76 -8.84 13.40
N HIS A 171 20.15 -7.66 13.36
CA HIS A 171 19.73 -7.00 12.13
C HIS A 171 20.69 -5.91 11.66
N THR A 172 21.81 -5.70 12.36
CA THR A 172 22.79 -4.63 12.09
C THR A 172 23.29 -4.65 10.64
N LEU A 173 23.73 -5.81 10.14
CA LEU A 173 24.20 -5.94 8.75
C LEU A 173 23.12 -5.63 7.71
N ARG A 174 21.90 -6.15 7.91
CA ARG A 174 20.77 -5.91 6.99
C ARG A 174 20.41 -4.43 6.97
N GLN A 175 20.32 -3.80 8.15
CA GLN A 175 20.04 -2.38 8.28
C GLN A 175 21.13 -1.52 7.62
N PHE A 176 22.41 -1.87 7.84
CA PHE A 176 23.53 -1.19 7.22
C PHE A 176 23.44 -1.22 5.69
N TYR A 177 23.25 -2.39 5.08
CA TYR A 177 23.13 -2.49 3.62
C TYR A 177 21.94 -1.71 3.07
N GLU A 178 20.81 -1.70 3.78
CA GLU A 178 19.63 -0.94 3.37
C GLU A 178 19.87 0.57 3.41
N ILE A 179 20.53 1.09 4.44
CA ILE A 179 20.86 2.51 4.55
C ILE A 179 21.93 2.88 3.51
N LEU A 180 23.01 2.10 3.43
CA LEU A 180 24.11 2.31 2.48
C LEU A 180 23.62 2.42 1.04
N THR A 181 22.76 1.49 0.61
CA THR A 181 22.23 1.47 -0.76
C THR A 181 21.12 2.51 -1.01
N ASN A 182 20.80 3.38 -0.04
CA ASN A 182 19.92 4.55 -0.23
C ASN A 182 20.69 5.87 -0.31
N GLU A 183 21.89 5.93 0.27
CA GLU A 183 22.55 7.19 0.64
C GLU A 183 22.73 8.14 -0.56
N ASP A 184 23.27 7.65 -1.68
CA ASP A 184 23.50 8.48 -2.87
C ASP A 184 22.20 9.11 -3.41
N ALA A 185 21.12 8.32 -3.47
CA ALA A 185 19.82 8.77 -3.95
C ALA A 185 19.18 9.81 -3.02
N ILE A 186 19.33 9.62 -1.70
CA ILE A 186 18.87 10.54 -0.66
C ILE A 186 19.63 11.86 -0.71
N LYS A 187 20.97 11.81 -0.75
CA LYS A 187 21.85 12.98 -0.80
C LYS A 187 21.64 13.82 -2.06
N LYS A 188 21.39 13.17 -3.20
CA LYS A 188 20.98 13.84 -4.46
C LYS A 188 19.53 14.29 -4.48
N ASN A 189 18.74 13.95 -3.45
CA ASN A 189 17.32 14.31 -3.32
C ASN A 189 16.48 13.85 -4.53
N THR A 190 16.81 12.69 -5.10
CA THR A 190 16.17 12.13 -6.31
C THR A 190 15.01 11.18 -5.99
N PHE A 191 14.90 10.73 -4.74
CA PHE A 191 13.83 9.83 -4.27
C PHE A 191 13.19 10.30 -2.97
N MET A 192 11.93 9.93 -2.79
CA MET A 192 11.19 9.99 -1.52
C MET A 192 11.26 8.61 -0.85
N VAL A 193 11.55 8.54 0.45
CA VAL A 193 11.82 7.28 1.15
C VAL A 193 10.76 6.98 2.21
N PHE A 194 10.11 5.83 2.08
CA PHE A 194 9.10 5.32 3.00
C PHE A 194 9.37 3.84 3.34
N TYR A 195 10.08 3.58 4.45
CA TYR A 195 10.30 2.24 5.02
C TYR A 195 10.56 1.15 3.96
N GLY A 196 11.76 1.11 3.40
CA GLY A 196 12.15 0.15 2.35
C GLY A 196 11.55 0.42 0.97
N ASN A 197 10.65 1.40 0.81
CA ASN A 197 10.12 1.80 -0.50
C ASN A 197 10.63 3.20 -0.89
N LEU A 198 11.11 3.33 -2.11
CA LEU A 198 11.62 4.58 -2.66
C LEU A 198 10.81 4.96 -3.90
N TYR A 199 10.38 6.21 -4.01
CA TYR A 199 9.63 6.71 -5.16
C TYR A 199 10.39 7.86 -5.82
N ARG A 200 10.45 7.87 -7.15
CA ARG A 200 11.18 8.89 -7.89
C ARG A 200 10.56 10.26 -7.62
N LYS A 201 11.39 11.23 -7.27
CA LYS A 201 10.98 12.59 -6.92
C LYS A 201 11.21 13.51 -8.11
N ASN A 202 10.21 14.32 -8.45
CA ASN A 202 10.25 15.28 -9.56
C ASN A 202 10.59 14.67 -10.94
N ASP A 203 10.40 13.36 -11.11
CA ASP A 203 10.65 12.65 -12.36
C ASP A 203 9.33 12.49 -13.13
N LYS A 204 9.14 13.32 -14.17
CA LYS A 204 7.97 13.29 -15.03
C LYS A 204 7.84 11.96 -15.78
N SER A 205 8.95 11.29 -16.10
CA SER A 205 8.91 10.00 -16.79
C SER A 205 8.42 8.86 -15.89
N ALA A 206 8.57 9.02 -14.57
CA ALA A 206 8.13 8.08 -13.56
C ALA A 206 6.73 8.40 -12.99
N THR A 207 6.13 9.52 -13.38
CA THR A 207 4.87 10.03 -12.84
C THR A 207 3.79 10.02 -13.90
N LYS A 208 2.72 9.26 -13.69
CA LYS A 208 1.52 9.26 -14.54
C LYS A 208 0.38 9.98 -13.83
N LYS A 209 -0.12 11.06 -14.42
CA LYS A 209 -1.32 11.74 -13.90
C LYS A 209 -2.55 10.84 -14.07
N LEU A 210 -3.29 10.63 -12.98
CA LEU A 210 -4.55 9.91 -12.95
C LEU A 210 -5.72 10.91 -12.90
N ARG A 211 -6.95 10.38 -12.95
CA ARG A 211 -8.16 11.18 -12.71
C ARG A 211 -8.29 11.57 -11.24
N GLU A 212 -9.16 12.55 -10.97
CA GLU A 212 -9.58 12.93 -9.61
C GLU A 212 -8.40 13.32 -8.70
N ALA A 213 -7.53 14.20 -9.22
CA ALA A 213 -6.42 14.81 -8.50
C ALA A 213 -5.43 13.83 -7.88
N ARG A 214 -5.01 12.82 -8.65
CA ARG A 214 -4.09 11.76 -8.21
C ARG A 214 -2.97 11.55 -9.21
N ASN A 215 -1.83 11.10 -8.71
CA ASN A 215 -0.67 10.75 -9.51
C ASN A 215 -0.21 9.32 -9.18
N LEU A 216 0.06 8.51 -10.18
CA LEU A 216 0.74 7.22 -10.01
C LEU A 216 2.23 7.45 -10.16
N ILE A 217 2.99 7.26 -9.08
CA ILE A 217 4.44 7.45 -9.07
C ILE A 217 5.14 6.09 -9.03
N SER A 218 6.09 5.91 -9.94
CA SER A 218 6.94 4.73 -10.03
C SER A 218 8.14 4.84 -9.09
N GLY A 219 8.56 3.69 -8.59
CA GLY A 219 9.55 3.55 -7.55
C GLY A 219 10.04 2.11 -7.45
N VAL A 220 10.68 1.82 -6.33
CA VAL A 220 11.33 0.54 -6.05
C VAL A 220 11.12 0.16 -4.59
N SER A 221 10.75 -1.09 -4.35
CA SER A 221 10.82 -1.71 -3.04
C SER A 221 12.17 -2.40 -2.92
N LYS A 222 12.83 -2.17 -1.79
CA LYS A 222 14.19 -2.60 -1.53
C LYS A 222 14.27 -3.28 -0.18
N GLY A 223 15.04 -4.36 -0.10
CA GLY A 223 15.45 -4.95 1.17
C GLY A 223 16.79 -5.67 1.04
N ALA A 224 17.50 -5.80 2.15
CA ALA A 224 18.73 -6.61 2.20
C ALA A 224 18.43 -7.99 2.81
N ARG A 225 18.98 -9.04 2.21
CA ARG A 225 18.82 -10.42 2.68
C ARG A 225 20.17 -11.12 2.72
N ILE A 226 20.31 -12.04 3.66
CA ILE A 226 21.41 -13.00 3.70
C ILE A 226 20.81 -14.33 3.27
N ILE A 227 21.38 -14.91 2.23
CA ILE A 227 20.86 -16.10 1.55
C ILE A 227 21.96 -17.15 1.41
N GLU A 228 21.56 -18.38 1.17
CA GLU A 228 22.48 -19.43 0.74
C GLU A 228 22.92 -19.15 -0.71
N GLY A 229 24.23 -19.09 -0.90
CA GLY A 229 24.93 -18.95 -2.17
C GLY A 229 25.37 -20.31 -2.73
N THR A 230 26.36 -20.29 -3.61
CA THR A 230 26.88 -21.50 -4.25
C THR A 230 27.58 -22.39 -3.23
N GLN A 231 27.36 -23.71 -3.29
CA GLN A 231 28.00 -24.72 -2.43
C GLN A 231 27.80 -24.50 -0.92
N GLY A 232 26.66 -23.94 -0.50
CA GLY A 232 26.34 -23.73 0.92
C GLY A 232 27.05 -22.54 1.59
N SER A 233 27.76 -21.70 0.81
CA SER A 233 28.31 -20.43 1.31
C SER A 233 27.19 -19.42 1.57
N LEU A 234 27.36 -18.49 2.52
CA LEU A 234 26.42 -17.37 2.68
C LEU A 234 26.73 -16.25 1.68
N ALA A 235 25.69 -15.59 1.21
CA ALA A 235 25.80 -14.38 0.39
C ALA A 235 24.80 -13.32 0.87
N ALA A 236 25.23 -12.06 0.87
CA ALA A 236 24.31 -10.94 1.02
C ALA A 236 23.76 -10.55 -0.36
N ALA A 237 22.47 -10.27 -0.43
CA ALA A 237 21.79 -9.86 -1.64
C ALA A 237 20.85 -8.69 -1.38
N LEU A 238 20.87 -7.74 -2.30
CA LEU A 238 19.89 -6.68 -2.39
C LEU A 238 18.70 -7.17 -3.21
N VAL A 239 17.53 -7.19 -2.60
CA VAL A 239 16.27 -7.54 -3.27
C VAL A 239 15.64 -6.25 -3.76
N LEU A 240 15.47 -6.13 -5.07
CA LEU A 240 14.83 -4.98 -5.70
C LEU A 240 13.57 -5.41 -6.43
N ASP A 241 12.46 -4.70 -6.23
CA ASP A 241 11.24 -4.94 -7.00
C ASP A 241 10.58 -3.63 -7.42
N SER A 242 9.98 -3.63 -8.62
CA SER A 242 9.25 -2.47 -9.12
C SER A 242 8.06 -2.18 -8.22
N LYS A 243 7.91 -0.92 -7.82
CA LYS A 243 6.81 -0.44 -6.98
C LYS A 243 6.14 0.75 -7.64
N LYS A 244 4.82 0.77 -7.66
CA LYS A 244 4.01 1.93 -8.04
C LYS A 244 3.03 2.22 -6.92
N SER A 245 2.76 3.50 -6.67
CA SER A 245 1.76 3.89 -5.66
C SER A 245 1.09 5.19 -6.06
N THR A 246 -0.16 5.33 -5.64
CA THR A 246 -0.98 6.52 -5.88
C THR A 246 -0.67 7.56 -4.84
N PHE A 247 -0.44 8.79 -5.28
CA PHE A 247 -0.17 9.99 -4.48
C PHE A 247 -1.26 11.04 -4.76
N PHE A 248 -1.52 11.90 -3.77
CA PHE A 248 -2.34 13.10 -3.99
C PHE A 248 -1.64 14.03 -4.97
N ASP A 249 -2.39 14.73 -5.82
CA ASP A 249 -1.79 15.73 -6.71
C ASP A 249 -1.36 16.98 -5.91
N ASP A 250 -0.06 17.08 -5.68
CA ASP A 250 0.63 18.19 -5.02
C ASP A 250 1.15 19.24 -6.02
N SER A 251 0.83 19.05 -7.31
CA SER A 251 1.34 19.85 -8.43
C SER A 251 0.26 20.58 -9.22
N ASN A 252 -1.00 20.52 -8.77
CA ASN A 252 -2.11 21.20 -9.42
C ASN A 252 -1.85 22.72 -9.48
N PRO A 253 -1.93 23.38 -10.66
CA PRO A 253 -1.71 24.82 -10.80
C PRO A 253 -2.66 25.67 -9.95
N ASN A 254 -3.87 25.18 -9.72
CA ASN A 254 -4.88 25.83 -8.87
C ASN A 254 -4.88 25.24 -7.45
N HIS A 255 -3.80 24.58 -7.03
CA HIS A 255 -3.61 24.06 -5.67
C HIS A 255 -4.78 23.17 -5.20
N LEU A 256 -5.19 23.29 -3.93
CA LEU A 256 -6.24 22.43 -3.37
C LEU A 256 -7.59 22.65 -4.07
N ILE A 257 -7.95 23.88 -4.43
CA ILE A 257 -9.21 24.15 -5.15
C ILE A 257 -9.25 23.45 -6.51
N GLY A 258 -8.14 23.48 -7.26
CA GLY A 258 -8.03 22.73 -8.53
C GLY A 258 -8.20 21.22 -8.35
N ASN A 259 -7.74 20.69 -7.21
CA ASN A 259 -7.98 19.27 -6.90
C ASN A 259 -9.46 18.99 -6.64
N ILE A 260 -10.17 19.88 -5.95
CA ILE A 260 -11.61 19.75 -5.72
C ILE A 260 -12.38 19.81 -7.06
N GLU A 261 -12.00 20.72 -7.96
CA GLU A 261 -12.57 20.81 -9.30
C GLU A 261 -12.36 19.53 -10.11
N ASP A 262 -11.18 18.93 -10.04
CA ASP A 262 -10.85 17.67 -10.71
C ASP A 262 -11.60 16.46 -10.15
N ILE A 263 -11.85 16.42 -8.83
CA ILE A 263 -12.59 15.33 -8.18
C ILE A 263 -14.07 15.37 -8.54
N LEU A 264 -14.65 16.57 -8.56
CA LEU A 264 -16.08 16.76 -8.80
C LEU A 264 -16.40 17.00 -10.29
N ASN A 265 -15.39 16.98 -11.16
CA ASN A 265 -15.49 17.28 -12.59
C ASN A 265 -16.21 18.62 -12.86
N LEU A 266 -15.84 19.66 -12.10
CA LEU A 266 -16.49 20.98 -12.11
C LEU A 266 -15.80 21.99 -13.04
N ARG A 267 -14.88 21.53 -13.89
CA ARG A 267 -14.14 22.41 -14.82
C ARG A 267 -15.14 23.28 -15.59
N ASN A 268 -14.92 24.59 -15.56
CA ASN A 268 -15.72 25.64 -16.23
C ASN A 268 -17.07 26.03 -15.59
N ARG A 269 -17.37 25.61 -14.35
CA ARG A 269 -18.63 26.02 -13.67
C ARG A 269 -18.61 27.41 -13.03
N GLY A 270 -17.45 28.08 -12.98
CA GLY A 270 -17.31 29.42 -12.42
C GLY A 270 -17.47 29.48 -10.88
N PRO A 271 -17.55 30.69 -10.30
CA PRO A 271 -17.45 30.91 -8.84
C PRO A 271 -18.71 30.51 -8.02
N ASN A 272 -19.86 30.33 -8.66
CA ASN A 272 -21.16 30.12 -7.99
C ASN A 272 -21.48 28.65 -7.69
N ILE A 273 -20.46 27.80 -7.52
CA ILE A 273 -20.64 26.37 -7.25
C ILE A 273 -21.14 26.17 -5.82
N THR A 274 -22.21 25.38 -5.67
CA THR A 274 -22.68 24.82 -4.40
C THR A 274 -22.51 23.30 -4.42
N LEU A 275 -22.19 22.70 -3.27
CA LEU A 275 -22.07 21.25 -3.13
C LEU A 275 -23.34 20.69 -2.50
N ASN A 276 -23.92 19.66 -3.11
CA ASN A 276 -24.88 18.81 -2.41
C ASN A 276 -24.15 17.92 -1.38
N GLU A 277 -24.89 17.26 -0.50
CA GLU A 277 -24.28 16.44 0.57
C GLU A 277 -23.41 15.30 0.03
N ARG A 278 -23.77 14.68 -1.11
CA ARG A 278 -22.98 13.61 -1.73
C ARG A 278 -21.62 14.12 -2.20
N ASP A 279 -21.59 15.26 -2.87
CA ASP A 279 -20.36 15.89 -3.37
C ASP A 279 -19.50 16.37 -2.19
N ARG A 280 -20.13 16.95 -1.17
CA ARG A 280 -19.46 17.35 0.08
C ARG A 280 -18.80 16.15 0.77
N LEU A 281 -19.48 15.02 0.90
CA LEU A 281 -18.92 13.79 1.48
C LEU A 281 -17.79 13.21 0.61
N THR A 282 -17.87 13.35 -0.71
CA THR A 282 -16.79 12.97 -1.64
C THR A 282 -15.53 13.83 -1.40
N VAL A 283 -15.70 15.14 -1.28
CA VAL A 283 -14.62 16.09 -0.93
C VAL A 283 -14.05 15.77 0.45
N LEU A 284 -14.90 15.59 1.46
CA LEU A 284 -14.49 15.23 2.82
C LEU A 284 -13.62 13.97 2.83
N LYS A 285 -14.04 12.92 2.11
CA LYS A 285 -13.28 11.67 1.99
C LYS A 285 -11.89 11.90 1.38
N TYR A 286 -11.76 12.80 0.41
CA TYR A 286 -10.48 13.15 -0.19
C TYR A 286 -9.58 13.95 0.77
N VAL A 287 -10.09 15.04 1.35
CA VAL A 287 -9.26 16.02 2.09
C VAL A 287 -9.00 15.66 3.56
N LYS A 288 -9.89 14.90 4.23
CA LYS A 288 -9.72 14.59 5.65
C LYS A 288 -8.37 13.90 5.91
N ASP A 289 -7.60 14.34 6.90
CA ASP A 289 -6.25 13.83 7.20
C ASP A 289 -5.18 14.15 6.13
N LEU A 290 -5.50 14.93 5.09
CA LEU A 290 -4.50 15.43 4.14
C LEU A 290 -3.71 16.58 4.77
N ARG A 291 -2.38 16.53 4.68
CA ARG A 291 -1.53 17.65 5.08
C ARG A 291 -1.49 18.70 3.97
N VAL A 292 -1.74 19.94 4.35
CA VAL A 292 -1.75 21.10 3.45
C VAL A 292 -0.92 22.22 4.04
N TYR A 293 -0.50 23.16 3.21
CA TYR A 293 0.15 24.40 3.63
C TYR A 293 -0.68 25.60 3.18
N ASN A 294 -0.59 26.70 3.92
CA ASN A 294 -1.22 27.96 3.52
C ASN A 294 -0.37 28.62 2.42
N LEU A 295 -1.00 29.10 1.34
CA LEU A 295 -0.28 29.69 0.19
C LEU A 295 0.43 31.00 0.55
N ASP A 296 -0.13 31.82 1.43
CA ASP A 296 0.50 33.06 1.89
C ASP A 296 1.59 32.81 2.94
N HIS A 297 1.55 31.63 3.58
CA HIS A 297 2.45 31.21 4.64
C HIS A 297 2.88 29.76 4.44
N HIS A 298 3.74 29.52 3.44
CA HIS A 298 4.23 28.18 3.09
C HIS A 298 4.92 27.41 4.24
N ASP A 299 5.38 28.11 5.29
CA ASP A 299 5.96 27.52 6.49
C ASP A 299 4.91 27.01 7.50
N ARG A 300 3.62 27.28 7.25
CA ARG A 300 2.50 26.85 8.08
C ARG A 300 1.73 25.74 7.39
N ASP A 301 2.10 24.51 7.73
CA ASP A 301 1.39 23.30 7.32
C ASP A 301 0.55 22.71 8.45
N PHE A 302 -0.53 22.04 8.09
CA PHE A 302 -1.42 21.35 9.03
C PHE A 302 -2.17 20.21 8.36
N THR A 303 -2.72 19.32 9.17
CA THR A 303 -3.56 18.22 8.71
C THR A 303 -5.02 18.64 8.79
N ILE A 304 -5.75 18.50 7.68
CA ILE A 304 -7.17 18.85 7.60
C ILE A 304 -7.98 17.94 8.52
N SER A 305 -8.79 18.53 9.41
CA SER A 305 -9.69 17.76 10.29
C SER A 305 -11.00 17.39 9.61
N GLY A 306 -11.49 18.24 8.70
CA GLY A 306 -12.72 18.02 7.95
C GLY A 306 -13.10 19.20 7.07
N VAL A 307 -14.36 19.22 6.63
CA VAL A 307 -14.99 20.34 5.91
C VAL A 307 -16.33 20.68 6.56
N THR A 308 -16.73 21.94 6.52
CA THR A 308 -18.01 22.42 7.07
C THR A 308 -19.22 21.81 6.35
N GLN A 309 -20.41 21.91 6.94
CA GLN A 309 -21.67 21.62 6.24
C GLN A 309 -22.16 22.88 5.50
N GLU A 310 -22.02 24.02 6.15
CA GLU A 310 -22.40 25.35 5.68
C GLU A 310 -21.33 25.92 4.72
N PRO A 311 -21.74 26.77 3.76
CA PRO A 311 -20.82 27.47 2.87
C PRO A 311 -19.99 28.52 3.61
N LEU A 312 -18.79 28.83 3.09
CA LEU A 312 -17.87 29.81 3.65
C LEU A 312 -18.52 31.18 3.92
N SER A 313 -19.43 31.61 3.05
CA SER A 313 -20.20 32.86 3.16
C SER A 313 -21.06 32.96 4.42
N GLU A 314 -21.53 31.83 4.94
CA GLU A 314 -22.40 31.76 6.12
C GLU A 314 -21.63 31.51 7.43
N LEU A 315 -20.34 31.19 7.33
CA LEU A 315 -19.53 30.87 8.51
C LEU A 315 -19.16 32.12 9.32
N THR A 316 -19.25 31.97 10.64
CA THR A 316 -18.77 32.95 11.62
C THR A 316 -17.87 32.29 12.65
N PHE A 317 -16.96 33.06 13.22
CA PHE A 317 -16.08 32.60 14.31
C PHE A 317 -15.83 33.74 15.31
N GLU A 318 -15.42 33.38 16.52
CA GLU A 318 -15.06 34.33 17.56
C GLU A 318 -13.60 34.77 17.40
N LEU A 319 -13.40 36.07 17.18
CA LEU A 319 -12.08 36.70 17.17
C LEU A 319 -11.96 37.59 18.42
N GLY A 320 -11.40 37.02 19.49
CA GLY A 320 -11.42 37.67 20.81
C GLY A 320 -12.83 37.62 21.41
N SER A 321 -13.44 38.79 21.63
CA SER A 321 -14.83 38.93 22.09
C SER A 321 -15.82 39.28 20.97
N ARG A 322 -15.38 39.29 19.71
CA ARG A 322 -16.18 39.71 18.56
C ARG A 322 -16.45 38.55 17.61
N ARG A 323 -17.74 38.29 17.38
CA ARG A 323 -18.20 37.41 16.30
C ARG A 323 -17.95 38.05 14.93
N THR A 324 -17.21 37.37 14.08
CA THR A 324 -16.76 37.87 12.76
C THR A 324 -17.07 36.86 11.66
N SER A 325 -17.46 37.33 10.47
CA SER A 325 -17.63 36.48 9.27
C SER A 325 -16.28 35.97 8.79
N VAL A 326 -16.19 34.67 8.47
CA VAL A 326 -14.98 34.06 7.92
C VAL A 326 -14.62 34.68 6.56
N LEU A 327 -15.63 34.92 5.72
CA LEU A 327 -15.45 35.51 4.39
C LEU A 327 -14.83 36.91 4.47
N GLU A 328 -15.41 37.79 5.30
CA GLU A 328 -14.92 39.17 5.45
C GLU A 328 -13.56 39.23 6.17
N TYR A 329 -13.28 38.29 7.08
CA TYR A 329 -11.96 38.16 7.67
C TYR A 329 -10.89 37.88 6.62
N HIS A 330 -11.08 36.91 5.72
CA HIS A 330 -10.08 36.61 4.68
C HIS A 330 -9.94 37.75 3.68
N LYS A 331 -11.05 38.38 3.25
CA LYS A 331 -11.00 39.56 2.35
C LYS A 331 -10.23 40.74 2.94
N SER A 332 -10.48 41.06 4.22
CA SER A 332 -9.77 42.15 4.91
C SER A 332 -8.28 41.88 5.10
N ASN A 333 -7.85 40.61 5.07
CA ASN A 333 -6.44 40.21 5.05
C ASN A 333 -5.86 40.14 3.62
N GLY A 334 -6.57 40.64 2.61
CA GLY A 334 -6.09 40.73 1.22
C GLY A 334 -6.32 39.48 0.38
N VAL A 335 -7.04 38.47 0.89
CA VAL A 335 -7.34 37.25 0.13
C VAL A 335 -8.53 37.49 -0.81
N ARG A 336 -8.33 37.25 -2.10
CA ARG A 336 -9.42 37.27 -3.09
C ARG A 336 -10.17 35.94 -3.10
N ILE A 337 -11.33 35.92 -2.47
CA ILE A 337 -12.21 34.74 -2.41
C ILE A 337 -13.04 34.63 -3.69
N GLN A 338 -12.84 33.57 -4.45
CA GLN A 338 -13.58 33.30 -5.68
C GLN A 338 -14.74 32.33 -5.45
N TYR A 339 -14.67 31.44 -4.45
CA TYR A 339 -15.67 30.39 -4.23
C TYR A 339 -16.35 30.52 -2.85
N PRO A 340 -17.13 31.58 -2.60
CA PRO A 340 -17.73 31.83 -1.28
C PRO A 340 -18.83 30.82 -0.90
N ASN A 341 -19.40 30.12 -1.88
CA ASN A 341 -20.49 29.15 -1.66
C ASN A 341 -20.00 27.72 -1.46
N LEU A 342 -18.68 27.48 -1.49
CA LEU A 342 -18.10 26.19 -1.12
C LEU A 342 -17.93 26.08 0.40
N PRO A 343 -17.93 24.85 0.95
CA PRO A 343 -17.54 24.63 2.34
C PRO A 343 -16.12 25.12 2.64
N ALA A 344 -15.82 25.36 3.92
CA ALA A 344 -14.47 25.64 4.37
C ALA A 344 -13.76 24.38 4.87
N VAL A 345 -12.44 24.33 4.69
CA VAL A 345 -11.55 23.39 5.37
C VAL A 345 -11.51 23.74 6.86
N VAL A 346 -11.61 22.73 7.72
CA VAL A 346 -11.60 22.88 9.17
C VAL A 346 -10.32 22.31 9.76
N LEU A 347 -9.69 23.09 10.64
CA LEU A 347 -8.67 22.63 11.57
C LEU A 347 -9.19 22.81 13.00
N TYR A 348 -9.34 21.72 13.76
CA TYR A 348 -9.71 21.82 15.18
C TYR A 348 -8.45 22.06 16.02
N GLY A 349 -8.42 23.20 16.72
CA GLY A 349 -7.40 23.52 17.69
C GLY A 349 -7.95 23.67 19.11
N PRO A 350 -7.07 23.83 20.12
CA PRO A 350 -7.49 24.02 21.52
C PRO A 350 -8.38 25.24 21.76
N ARG A 351 -8.32 26.23 20.87
CA ARG A 351 -9.10 27.48 20.92
C ARG A 351 -10.35 27.45 20.03
N GLY A 352 -10.74 26.27 19.55
CA GLY A 352 -11.86 26.09 18.62
C GLY A 352 -11.44 25.87 17.17
N PRO A 353 -12.40 25.77 16.24
CA PRO A 353 -12.16 25.53 14.83
C PRO A 353 -11.56 26.76 14.13
N SER A 354 -10.61 26.52 13.24
CA SER A 354 -10.12 27.50 12.27
C SER A 354 -10.62 27.11 10.88
N TYR A 355 -11.11 28.09 10.12
CA TYR A 355 -11.75 27.89 8.82
C TYR A 355 -10.89 28.47 7.69
N PHE A 356 -10.64 27.66 6.67
CA PHE A 356 -9.80 28.00 5.53
C PHE A 356 -10.55 27.77 4.21
N PRO A 357 -10.63 28.77 3.32
CA PRO A 357 -11.08 28.57 1.95
C PRO A 357 -10.16 27.59 1.21
N PHE A 358 -10.70 26.71 0.36
CA PHE A 358 -9.88 25.76 -0.41
C PHE A 358 -8.80 26.45 -1.27
N GLU A 359 -9.11 27.63 -1.81
CA GLU A 359 -8.21 28.40 -2.68
C GLU A 359 -7.00 29.01 -1.96
N THR A 360 -6.97 28.98 -0.63
CA THR A 360 -5.84 29.47 0.18
C THR A 360 -4.84 28.37 0.56
N LEU A 361 -5.07 27.14 0.09
CA LEU A 361 -4.34 25.95 0.54
C LEU A 361 -3.67 25.21 -0.62
N GLY A 362 -2.43 24.78 -0.40
CA GLY A 362 -1.71 23.84 -1.26
C GLY A 362 -1.52 22.48 -0.59
N VAL A 363 -1.47 21.41 -1.37
CA VAL A 363 -1.24 20.05 -0.84
C VAL A 363 0.24 19.86 -0.56
N SER A 364 0.59 19.44 0.66
CA SER A 364 1.98 19.16 1.03
C SER A 364 2.51 17.97 0.24
N ARG A 365 3.80 18.02 -0.12
CA ARG A 365 4.35 17.10 -1.13
C ARG A 365 4.43 15.65 -0.68
N GLY A 366 4.33 14.74 -1.65
CA GLY A 366 4.71 13.33 -1.48
C GLY A 366 3.79 12.50 -0.58
N GLN A 367 2.50 12.82 -0.52
CA GLN A 367 1.54 12.06 0.29
C GLN A 367 0.90 10.92 -0.51
N ARG A 368 1.06 9.67 -0.06
CA ARG A 368 0.38 8.51 -0.68
C ARG A 368 -1.11 8.51 -0.35
N VAL A 369 -1.93 8.02 -1.26
CA VAL A 369 -3.38 7.92 -1.04
C VAL A 369 -3.72 6.59 -0.36
N PRO A 370 -4.26 6.60 0.87
CA PRO A 370 -4.68 5.38 1.57
C PRO A 370 -5.75 4.61 0.79
N ILE A 371 -5.77 3.27 0.96
CA ILE A 371 -6.77 2.38 0.34
C ILE A 371 -8.20 2.81 0.74
N SER A 372 -8.40 3.25 1.98
CA SER A 372 -9.71 3.74 2.48
C SER A 372 -10.25 4.96 1.71
N LYS A 373 -9.36 5.73 1.06
CA LYS A 373 -9.71 6.88 0.22
C LYS A 373 -9.78 6.54 -1.27
N GLN A 374 -9.76 5.25 -1.60
CA GLN A 374 -9.90 4.78 -2.98
C GLN A 374 -11.26 4.10 -3.20
N THR A 375 -11.84 4.29 -4.38
CA THR A 375 -13.02 3.54 -4.83
C THR A 375 -12.58 2.23 -5.50
N PRO A 376 -13.44 1.20 -5.58
CA PRO A 376 -13.13 -0.03 -6.32
C PRO A 376 -12.70 0.23 -7.77
N GLN A 377 -13.31 1.21 -8.43
CA GLN A 377 -13.00 1.60 -9.80
C GLN A 377 -11.59 2.22 -9.89
N GLN A 378 -11.22 3.12 -8.97
CA GLN A 378 -9.87 3.69 -8.90
C GLN A 378 -8.81 2.62 -8.62
N MET A 379 -9.10 1.70 -7.69
CA MET A 379 -8.19 0.58 -7.38
C MET A 379 -8.01 -0.32 -8.60
N SER A 380 -9.09 -0.67 -9.30
CA SER A 380 -9.04 -1.48 -10.53
C SER A 380 -8.23 -0.79 -11.63
N ALA A 381 -8.45 0.50 -11.87
CA ALA A 381 -7.66 1.27 -12.84
C ALA A 381 -6.16 1.28 -12.47
N THR A 382 -5.85 1.47 -11.19
CA THR A 382 -4.47 1.43 -10.68
C THR A 382 -3.83 0.04 -10.85
N ILE A 383 -4.58 -1.04 -10.57
CA ILE A 383 -4.13 -2.42 -10.78
C ILE A 383 -3.80 -2.65 -12.25
N ASN A 384 -4.67 -2.22 -13.16
CA ASN A 384 -4.45 -2.36 -14.59
C ASN A 384 -3.22 -1.57 -15.06
N ASP A 385 -2.99 -0.38 -14.52
CA ASP A 385 -1.80 0.44 -14.81
C ASP A 385 -0.50 -0.15 -14.23
N CYS A 386 -0.60 -0.91 -13.14
CA CYS A 386 0.54 -1.56 -12.50
C CYS A 386 0.84 -2.95 -13.09
N ALA A 387 -0.16 -3.59 -13.70
CA ALA A 387 -0.03 -4.91 -14.32
C ALA A 387 0.97 -4.86 -15.46
N CYS A 388 2.03 -5.67 -15.37
CA CYS A 388 3.05 -5.75 -16.39
C CYS A 388 3.55 -7.19 -16.56
N LYS A 389 4.05 -7.48 -17.76
CA LYS A 389 4.66 -8.78 -18.06
C LYS A 389 6.01 -8.91 -17.32
N PRO A 390 6.44 -10.13 -16.94
CA PRO A 390 7.68 -10.32 -16.19
C PRO A 390 8.92 -9.65 -16.79
N PHE A 391 9.10 -9.68 -18.12
CA PHE A 391 10.25 -9.02 -18.77
C PHE A 391 10.22 -7.49 -18.66
N ILE A 392 9.02 -6.87 -18.60
CA ILE A 392 8.87 -5.42 -18.40
C ILE A 392 9.27 -5.10 -16.96
N ARG A 393 8.74 -5.87 -15.99
CA ARG A 393 9.10 -5.73 -14.56
C ARG A 393 10.60 -5.86 -14.34
N TYR A 394 11.22 -6.85 -14.98
CA TYR A 394 12.68 -7.05 -14.96
C TYR A 394 13.43 -5.81 -15.44
N ARG A 395 13.02 -5.21 -16.58
CA ARG A 395 13.61 -3.97 -17.08
C ARG A 395 13.40 -2.78 -16.13
N GLU A 396 12.23 -2.68 -15.50
CA GLU A 396 11.96 -1.64 -14.48
C GLU A 396 12.86 -1.80 -13.25
N ILE A 397 13.15 -3.05 -12.84
CA ILE A 397 14.08 -3.36 -11.75
C ILE A 397 15.50 -2.91 -12.11
N LEU A 398 16.00 -3.23 -13.32
CA LEU A 398 17.33 -2.79 -13.76
C LEU A 398 17.44 -1.26 -13.84
N LYS A 399 16.41 -0.58 -14.36
CA LYS A 399 16.33 0.90 -14.34
C LYS A 399 16.31 1.47 -12.92
N SER A 400 15.81 0.73 -11.95
CA SER A 400 15.82 1.14 -10.55
C SER A 400 17.21 0.97 -9.93
N LEU A 401 17.93 -0.10 -10.28
CA LEU A 401 19.34 -0.30 -9.91
C LEU A 401 20.21 0.85 -10.44
N GLU A 402 20.01 1.25 -11.70
CA GLU A 402 20.68 2.41 -12.30
C GLU A 402 20.26 3.73 -11.65
N GLY A 403 18.96 3.94 -11.44
CA GLY A 403 18.42 5.17 -10.84
C GLY A 403 18.87 5.42 -9.40
N LEU A 404 19.11 4.35 -8.64
CA LEU A 404 19.70 4.41 -7.30
C LEU A 404 21.24 4.49 -7.33
N ASN A 405 21.85 4.57 -8.52
CA ASN A 405 23.30 4.57 -8.72
C ASN A 405 23.98 3.36 -8.06
N LEU A 406 23.36 2.17 -8.15
CA LEU A 406 23.89 0.93 -7.57
C LEU A 406 24.60 0.07 -8.63
N ALA A 407 24.31 0.30 -9.91
CA ALA A 407 24.92 -0.43 -11.03
C ALA A 407 26.32 0.10 -11.42
N SER A 408 26.74 1.25 -10.90
CA SER A 408 27.98 1.92 -11.28
C SER A 408 29.04 1.85 -10.17
N ARG A 409 30.32 1.89 -10.55
CA ARG A 409 31.43 2.11 -9.59
C ARG A 409 31.56 3.58 -9.15
N GLY A 410 30.71 4.47 -9.66
CA GLY A 410 30.72 5.90 -9.34
C GLY A 410 29.87 6.27 -8.13
N ASN A 411 29.40 5.31 -7.34
CA ASN A 411 28.72 5.58 -6.09
C ASN A 411 29.75 5.80 -4.97
N PRO A 412 29.92 7.04 -4.46
CA PRO A 412 30.99 7.36 -3.52
C PRO A 412 30.80 6.65 -2.18
N TYR A 413 29.56 6.43 -1.75
CA TYR A 413 29.26 5.76 -0.48
C TYR A 413 29.57 4.27 -0.57
N LEU A 414 29.11 3.58 -1.61
CA LEU A 414 29.45 2.17 -1.83
C LEU A 414 30.97 1.98 -1.90
N THR A 415 31.67 2.84 -2.63
CA THR A 415 33.14 2.81 -2.76
C THR A 415 33.85 3.02 -1.42
N ALA A 416 33.41 3.99 -0.62
CA ALA A 416 34.01 4.27 0.69
C ALA A 416 33.84 3.14 1.69
N PHE A 417 32.77 2.35 1.58
CA PHE A 417 32.55 1.15 2.39
C PHE A 417 33.08 -0.14 1.73
N GLY A 418 33.76 -0.05 0.58
CA GLY A 418 34.30 -1.23 -0.12
C GLY A 418 33.22 -2.19 -0.61
N VAL A 419 32.02 -1.68 -0.93
CA VAL A 419 30.86 -2.46 -1.37
C VAL A 419 30.64 -2.26 -2.86
N THR A 420 30.29 -3.33 -3.56
CA THR A 420 29.77 -3.26 -4.94
C THR A 420 28.50 -4.11 -5.07
N VAL A 421 27.63 -3.75 -6.01
CA VAL A 421 26.42 -4.52 -6.32
C VAL A 421 26.58 -5.11 -7.70
N ASP A 422 26.31 -6.41 -7.83
CA ASP A 422 26.28 -7.04 -9.15
C ASP A 422 25.20 -6.40 -10.03
N THR A 423 25.51 -6.18 -11.31
CA THR A 423 24.56 -5.63 -12.28
C THR A 423 23.63 -6.70 -12.88
N LYS A 424 24.05 -7.97 -12.77
CA LYS A 424 23.22 -9.12 -13.13
C LYS A 424 22.65 -9.72 -11.85
N PRO A 425 21.33 -9.94 -11.78
CA PRO A 425 20.76 -10.61 -10.63
C PRO A 425 21.15 -12.09 -10.62
N LEU A 426 21.05 -12.68 -9.43
CA LEU A 426 21.33 -14.08 -9.18
C LEU A 426 20.41 -14.97 -10.01
N GLU A 427 20.99 -16.02 -10.57
CA GLU A 427 20.27 -17.08 -11.25
C GLU A 427 20.24 -18.32 -10.36
N VAL A 428 19.09 -18.98 -10.31
CA VAL A 428 18.87 -20.18 -9.51
C VAL A 428 18.31 -21.29 -10.39
N SER A 429 18.62 -22.54 -10.04
CA SER A 429 17.99 -23.70 -10.67
C SER A 429 16.64 -23.96 -10.01
N GLY A 430 15.57 -23.76 -10.77
CA GLY A 430 14.23 -24.17 -10.40
C GLY A 430 13.89 -25.55 -10.95
N HIS A 431 12.92 -26.20 -10.31
CA HIS A 431 12.36 -27.47 -10.78
C HIS A 431 10.86 -27.34 -10.93
N ARG A 432 10.35 -27.63 -12.13
CA ARG A 432 8.92 -27.64 -12.35
C ARG A 432 8.32 -28.96 -11.89
N ARG A 433 7.45 -28.92 -10.86
CA ARG A 433 6.72 -30.11 -10.40
C ARG A 433 5.72 -30.57 -11.46
N ILE A 434 5.49 -31.88 -11.51
CA ILE A 434 4.41 -32.47 -12.31
C ILE A 434 3.09 -32.14 -11.60
N ALA A 435 2.10 -31.67 -12.35
CA ALA A 435 0.78 -31.43 -11.81
C ALA A 435 0.18 -32.76 -11.29
N PRO A 436 -0.49 -32.76 -10.13
CA PRO A 436 -1.10 -33.98 -9.63
C PRO A 436 -2.25 -34.43 -10.56
N GLN A 437 -2.59 -35.71 -10.52
CA GLN A 437 -3.76 -36.20 -11.25
C GLN A 437 -5.04 -35.78 -10.53
N LEU A 438 -6.01 -35.31 -11.32
CA LEU A 438 -7.31 -34.90 -10.82
C LEU A 438 -8.35 -35.95 -11.20
N ALA A 439 -9.10 -36.42 -10.19
CA ALA A 439 -10.24 -37.31 -10.37
C ALA A 439 -11.55 -36.52 -10.37
N PHE A 440 -12.39 -36.80 -11.37
CA PHE A 440 -13.73 -36.24 -11.53
C PHE A 440 -14.78 -37.35 -11.51
N GLY A 441 -16.06 -36.97 -11.47
CA GLY A 441 -17.19 -37.92 -11.49
C GLY A 441 -17.20 -38.77 -12.76
N GLY A 442 -17.77 -39.99 -12.65
CA GLY A 442 -17.88 -40.92 -13.78
C GLY A 442 -16.55 -41.57 -14.20
N GLY A 443 -15.54 -41.60 -13.32
CA GLY A 443 -14.23 -42.23 -13.59
C GLY A 443 -13.36 -41.46 -14.60
N GLN A 444 -13.74 -40.23 -14.95
CA GLN A 444 -12.99 -39.41 -15.88
C GLN A 444 -11.70 -38.90 -15.23
N LYS A 445 -10.55 -39.31 -15.77
CA LYS A 445 -9.25 -38.73 -15.47
C LYS A 445 -8.95 -37.62 -16.48
N TYR A 446 -8.53 -36.45 -15.99
CA TYR A 446 -8.27 -35.30 -16.86
C TYR A 446 -6.78 -35.07 -17.08
N GLN A 447 -6.44 -34.72 -18.33
CA GLN A 447 -5.11 -34.27 -18.71
C GLN A 447 -4.97 -32.78 -18.36
N PHE A 448 -4.03 -32.48 -17.48
CA PHE A 448 -3.61 -31.12 -17.18
C PHE A 448 -2.87 -30.54 -18.40
N ASP A 449 -3.25 -29.33 -18.84
CA ASP A 449 -2.48 -28.59 -19.84
C ASP A 449 -1.23 -28.03 -19.15
N ASP A 450 -0.13 -28.76 -19.31
CA ASP A 450 1.15 -28.38 -18.72
C ASP A 450 1.78 -27.15 -19.38
N VAL A 451 1.21 -26.56 -20.43
CA VAL A 451 1.70 -25.27 -20.95
C VAL A 451 0.92 -24.13 -20.32
N LYS A 452 -0.41 -24.23 -20.28
CA LYS A 452 -1.31 -23.18 -19.78
C LYS A 452 -1.54 -23.23 -18.28
N GLY A 453 -1.17 -24.32 -17.62
CA GLY A 453 -1.38 -24.50 -16.19
C GLY A 453 -2.87 -24.63 -15.83
N ASN A 454 -3.69 -25.20 -16.72
CA ASN A 454 -5.13 -25.29 -16.52
C ASN A 454 -5.68 -26.68 -16.86
N TRP A 455 -6.93 -26.90 -16.49
CA TRP A 455 -7.69 -28.10 -16.82
C TRP A 455 -9.15 -27.71 -17.05
N MET A 456 -9.84 -28.51 -17.85
CA MET A 456 -11.29 -28.41 -17.98
C MET A 456 -11.95 -29.35 -16.98
N SER A 457 -13.03 -28.92 -16.35
CA SER A 457 -13.75 -29.76 -15.39
C SER A 457 -14.70 -30.72 -16.12
N GLY A 458 -14.77 -31.96 -15.65
CA GLY A 458 -15.81 -32.93 -16.02
C GLY A 458 -17.05 -32.80 -15.15
N GLN A 459 -17.80 -33.90 -15.00
CA GLN A 459 -18.81 -34.03 -13.95
C GLN A 459 -18.14 -33.99 -12.57
N TYR A 460 -18.86 -33.52 -11.57
CA TYR A 460 -18.32 -33.43 -10.21
C TYR A 460 -18.20 -34.81 -9.57
N ILE A 461 -17.16 -35.02 -8.76
CA ILE A 461 -16.95 -36.30 -8.05
C ILE A 461 -18.06 -36.56 -7.03
N LEU A 462 -18.53 -35.50 -6.36
CA LEU A 462 -19.73 -35.53 -5.53
C LEU A 462 -20.63 -34.37 -5.95
N PRO A 463 -21.61 -34.61 -6.84
CA PRO A 463 -22.56 -33.58 -7.22
C PRO A 463 -23.57 -33.33 -6.10
N ALA A 464 -23.88 -32.06 -5.85
CA ALA A 464 -24.86 -31.63 -4.89
C ALA A 464 -26.30 -31.98 -5.32
N LYS A 465 -27.19 -32.04 -4.34
CA LYS A 465 -28.65 -32.14 -4.53
C LYS A 465 -29.30 -30.84 -4.05
N ILE A 466 -29.98 -30.14 -4.96
CA ILE A 466 -30.63 -28.84 -4.71
C ILE A 466 -32.11 -28.96 -5.07
N PRO A 467 -32.94 -29.53 -4.17
CA PRO A 467 -34.36 -29.77 -4.45
C PRO A 467 -35.21 -28.51 -4.34
N THR A 468 -34.78 -27.52 -3.56
CA THR A 468 -35.52 -26.29 -3.30
C THR A 468 -34.55 -25.11 -3.36
N TRP A 469 -34.77 -24.21 -4.31
CA TRP A 469 -33.96 -23.01 -4.44
C TRP A 469 -34.75 -21.84 -4.99
N TYR A 470 -34.28 -20.64 -4.66
CA TYR A 470 -34.92 -19.38 -4.98
C TYR A 470 -33.95 -18.49 -5.73
N VAL A 471 -34.48 -17.73 -6.70
CA VAL A 471 -33.73 -16.69 -7.39
C VAL A 471 -34.32 -15.35 -7.01
N VAL A 472 -33.53 -14.50 -6.38
CA VAL A 472 -33.94 -13.15 -6.02
C VAL A 472 -33.05 -12.16 -6.75
N TYR A 473 -33.63 -11.11 -7.33
CA TYR A 473 -32.87 -10.16 -8.12
C TYR A 473 -33.30 -8.71 -7.90
N ASN A 474 -32.38 -7.79 -8.18
CA ASN A 474 -32.68 -6.36 -8.30
C ASN A 474 -31.89 -5.76 -9.48
N ASP A 475 -32.33 -4.60 -9.98
CA ASP A 475 -31.63 -3.84 -11.04
C ASP A 475 -31.27 -4.63 -12.31
N LEU A 476 -32.03 -5.68 -12.60
CA LEU A 476 -31.90 -6.54 -13.77
C LEU A 476 -33.27 -6.70 -14.44
N GLN A 477 -33.26 -6.94 -15.75
CA GLN A 477 -34.46 -7.28 -16.50
C GLN A 477 -34.85 -8.74 -16.22
N GLU A 478 -36.13 -8.99 -15.96
CA GLU A 478 -36.61 -10.34 -15.62
C GLU A 478 -36.32 -11.36 -16.73
N SER A 479 -36.45 -10.95 -18.00
CA SER A 479 -36.14 -11.78 -19.17
C SER A 479 -34.68 -12.26 -19.16
N ALA A 480 -33.74 -11.37 -18.85
CA ALA A 480 -32.32 -11.68 -18.72
C ALA A 480 -32.06 -12.66 -17.57
N VAL A 481 -32.71 -12.45 -16.41
CA VAL A 481 -32.60 -13.36 -15.25
C VAL A 481 -33.13 -14.75 -15.59
N ARG A 482 -34.29 -14.86 -16.25
CA ARG A 482 -34.87 -16.15 -16.67
C ARG A 482 -33.97 -16.88 -17.66
N GLN A 483 -33.42 -16.16 -18.65
CA GLN A 483 -32.47 -16.73 -19.60
C GLN A 483 -31.21 -17.25 -18.90
N PHE A 484 -30.65 -16.46 -17.97
CA PHE A 484 -29.50 -16.86 -17.17
C PHE A 484 -29.79 -18.10 -16.32
N VAL A 485 -30.94 -18.14 -15.64
CA VAL A 485 -31.36 -19.28 -14.81
C VAL A 485 -31.45 -20.57 -15.63
N ASN A 486 -31.95 -20.50 -16.87
CA ASN A 486 -31.97 -21.65 -17.77
C ASN A 486 -30.55 -22.12 -18.13
N ILE A 487 -29.66 -21.19 -18.50
CA ILE A 487 -28.24 -21.50 -18.80
C ILE A 487 -27.56 -22.14 -17.58
N LEU A 488 -27.73 -21.56 -16.40
CA LEU A 488 -27.14 -22.04 -15.16
C LEU A 488 -27.67 -23.42 -14.77
N THR A 489 -28.99 -23.63 -14.87
CA THR A 489 -29.62 -24.93 -14.55
C THR A 489 -29.11 -26.03 -15.47
N ASN A 490 -29.01 -25.76 -16.77
CA ASN A 490 -28.43 -26.71 -17.72
C ASN A 490 -26.96 -27.00 -17.42
N ALA A 491 -26.17 -25.99 -17.08
CA ALA A 491 -24.77 -26.17 -16.67
C ALA A 491 -24.63 -27.00 -15.39
N MET A 492 -25.47 -26.75 -14.38
CA MET A 492 -25.50 -27.55 -13.15
C MET A 492 -25.80 -29.03 -13.44
N ARG A 493 -26.79 -29.31 -14.30
CA ARG A 493 -27.13 -30.68 -14.72
C ARG A 493 -26.01 -31.35 -15.50
N MET A 494 -25.37 -30.65 -16.43
CA MET A 494 -24.20 -31.17 -17.16
C MET A 494 -23.04 -31.55 -16.23
N LYS A 495 -22.94 -30.88 -15.07
CA LYS A 495 -21.95 -31.19 -14.02
C LYS A 495 -22.39 -32.30 -13.06
N GLY A 496 -23.58 -32.86 -13.25
CA GLY A 496 -24.15 -33.92 -12.42
C GLY A 496 -24.97 -33.43 -11.22
N ILE A 497 -25.07 -32.11 -10.98
CA ILE A 497 -25.90 -31.57 -9.88
C ILE A 497 -27.36 -31.91 -10.15
N SER A 498 -28.00 -32.54 -9.18
CA SER A 498 -29.44 -32.77 -9.18
C SER A 498 -30.14 -31.50 -8.72
N VAL A 499 -30.65 -30.70 -9.66
CA VAL A 499 -31.30 -29.41 -9.38
C VAL A 499 -32.72 -29.35 -9.97
N ALA A 500 -33.67 -28.96 -9.12
CA ALA A 500 -35.07 -28.72 -9.51
C ALA A 500 -35.21 -27.40 -10.29
N ALA A 501 -36.40 -27.14 -10.86
CA ALA A 501 -36.73 -25.78 -11.28
C ALA A 501 -36.72 -24.84 -10.05
N PRO A 502 -36.31 -23.56 -10.20
CA PRO A 502 -36.41 -22.61 -9.10
C PRO A 502 -37.85 -22.54 -8.59
N THR A 503 -38.01 -22.58 -7.27
CA THR A 503 -39.32 -22.51 -6.61
C THR A 503 -39.98 -21.17 -6.91
N GLU A 504 -39.23 -20.07 -6.81
CA GLU A 504 -39.68 -18.74 -7.19
C GLU A 504 -38.54 -17.90 -7.77
N ILE A 505 -38.88 -16.95 -8.64
CA ILE A 505 -38.00 -15.90 -9.14
C ILE A 505 -38.62 -14.56 -8.74
N LEU A 506 -37.96 -13.81 -7.85
CA LEU A 506 -38.54 -12.64 -7.17
C LEU A 506 -37.68 -11.40 -7.39
N LYS A 507 -38.31 -10.26 -7.68
CA LYS A 507 -37.63 -8.96 -7.68
C LYS A 507 -37.68 -8.35 -6.27
N ARG A 508 -36.55 -8.21 -5.60
CA ARG A 508 -36.45 -7.60 -4.26
C ARG A 508 -35.12 -6.89 -4.07
N PRO A 509 -35.11 -5.72 -3.40
CA PRO A 509 -33.87 -5.07 -2.99
C PRO A 509 -33.20 -5.84 -1.84
N VAL A 510 -31.91 -5.58 -1.59
CA VAL A 510 -31.12 -6.32 -0.60
C VAL A 510 -31.69 -6.17 0.82
N GLU A 511 -32.26 -5.03 1.17
CA GLU A 511 -32.84 -4.73 2.48
C GLU A 511 -34.03 -5.67 2.80
N ALA A 512 -34.75 -6.13 1.77
CA ALA A 512 -35.86 -7.07 1.92
C ALA A 512 -35.41 -8.53 2.11
N MET A 513 -34.10 -8.81 1.97
CA MET A 513 -33.56 -10.16 2.12
C MET A 513 -33.55 -10.64 3.57
N ASP A 514 -33.54 -9.75 4.56
CA ASP A 514 -33.61 -10.13 5.99
C ASP A 514 -34.91 -10.89 6.28
N GLY A 515 -36.06 -10.29 5.94
CA GLY A 515 -37.37 -10.91 6.11
C GLY A 515 -37.52 -12.18 5.26
N PHE A 516 -37.09 -12.11 3.99
CA PHE A 516 -37.20 -13.25 3.07
C PHE A 516 -36.42 -14.48 3.55
N LEU A 517 -35.16 -14.30 3.98
CA LEU A 517 -34.36 -15.40 4.52
C LEU A 517 -34.92 -15.88 5.87
N GLY A 518 -35.44 -14.98 6.70
CA GLY A 518 -36.13 -15.34 7.96
C GLY A 518 -37.34 -16.23 7.74
N ASP A 519 -38.19 -15.92 6.76
CA ASP A 519 -39.37 -16.71 6.43
C ASP A 519 -39.00 -18.11 5.92
N LEU A 520 -37.97 -18.21 5.07
CA LEU A 520 -37.46 -19.50 4.61
C LEU A 520 -36.89 -20.33 5.76
N SER A 521 -36.11 -19.72 6.66
CA SER A 521 -35.55 -20.38 7.84
C SER A 521 -36.65 -20.90 8.76
N LYS A 522 -37.71 -20.10 8.97
CA LYS A 522 -38.90 -20.52 9.73
C LYS A 522 -39.60 -21.71 9.09
N ARG A 523 -39.83 -21.69 7.77
CA ARG A 523 -40.44 -22.81 7.04
C ARG A 523 -39.62 -24.09 7.11
N ILE A 524 -38.29 -24.00 7.16
CA ILE A 524 -37.41 -25.16 7.37
C ILE A 524 -37.59 -25.72 8.79
N LYS A 525 -37.54 -24.86 9.81
CA LYS A 525 -37.73 -25.25 11.22
C LYS A 525 -39.10 -25.88 11.49
N GLU A 526 -40.12 -25.40 10.80
CA GLU A 526 -41.49 -25.94 10.84
C GLU A 526 -41.67 -27.20 9.97
N ASN A 527 -40.61 -27.73 9.37
CA ASN A 527 -40.63 -28.89 8.46
C ASN A 527 -41.54 -28.72 7.22
N LYS A 528 -41.89 -27.48 6.84
CA LYS A 528 -42.67 -27.18 5.62
C LYS A 528 -41.84 -27.34 4.35
N ILE A 529 -40.52 -27.13 4.45
CA ILE A 529 -39.54 -27.43 3.39
C ILE A 529 -38.30 -28.06 4.03
N LYS A 530 -37.60 -28.93 3.31
CA LYS A 530 -36.44 -29.66 3.86
C LYS A 530 -35.13 -28.86 3.83
N SER A 531 -34.98 -27.96 2.86
CA SER A 531 -33.78 -27.14 2.65
C SER A 531 -34.12 -25.95 1.77
N ALA A 532 -33.27 -24.93 1.73
CA ALA A 532 -33.37 -23.84 0.77
C ALA A 532 -31.98 -23.32 0.40
N PHE A 533 -31.78 -23.05 -0.88
CA PHE A 533 -30.62 -22.33 -1.42
C PHE A 533 -31.10 -21.05 -2.11
N VAL A 534 -30.43 -19.92 -1.88
CA VAL A 534 -30.85 -18.63 -2.45
C VAL A 534 -29.77 -18.06 -3.35
N LEU A 535 -30.08 -17.88 -4.63
CA LEU A 535 -29.28 -17.09 -5.56
C LEU A 535 -29.78 -15.64 -5.52
N PHE A 536 -28.91 -14.70 -5.14
CA PHE A 536 -29.21 -13.27 -5.16
C PHE A 536 -28.39 -12.58 -6.25
N ALA A 537 -29.01 -11.75 -7.10
CA ALA A 537 -28.30 -10.99 -8.12
C ALA A 537 -28.74 -9.53 -8.19
N ASP A 538 -27.81 -8.58 -8.06
CA ASP A 538 -28.15 -7.16 -8.11
C ASP A 538 -27.08 -6.27 -8.76
N GLY A 539 -27.45 -5.01 -9.03
CA GLY A 539 -26.57 -3.99 -9.57
C GLY A 539 -25.81 -3.18 -8.50
N ASN A 540 -26.07 -3.42 -7.22
CA ASN A 540 -25.49 -2.66 -6.11
C ASN A 540 -24.21 -3.33 -5.62
N ASP A 541 -23.04 -2.75 -5.95
CA ASP A 541 -21.73 -3.28 -5.55
C ASP A 541 -21.54 -3.37 -4.01
N ASP A 542 -22.31 -2.62 -3.22
CA ASP A 542 -22.20 -2.55 -1.76
C ASP A 542 -23.15 -3.53 -1.03
N SER A 543 -24.06 -4.21 -1.74
CA SER A 543 -25.05 -5.12 -1.14
C SER A 543 -24.45 -6.39 -0.54
N HIS A 544 -23.23 -6.76 -0.95
CA HIS A 544 -22.61 -8.04 -0.59
C HIS A 544 -22.47 -8.23 0.92
N SER A 545 -21.96 -7.23 1.63
CA SER A 545 -21.74 -7.29 3.08
C SER A 545 -23.05 -7.47 3.83
N LEU A 546 -24.11 -6.78 3.39
CA LEU A 546 -25.43 -6.84 4.00
C LEU A 546 -26.10 -8.21 3.77
N LEU A 547 -26.03 -8.75 2.55
CA LEU A 547 -26.50 -10.11 2.28
C LEU A 547 -25.77 -11.14 3.15
N LYS A 548 -24.45 -10.98 3.35
CA LYS A 548 -23.66 -11.89 4.20
C LYS A 548 -24.02 -11.80 5.68
N LEU A 549 -24.39 -10.62 6.16
CA LEU A 549 -24.97 -10.47 7.50
C LEU A 549 -26.27 -11.29 7.63
N TYR A 550 -27.18 -11.19 6.65
CA TYR A 550 -28.45 -11.92 6.67
C TYR A 550 -28.27 -13.45 6.49
N GLU A 551 -27.33 -13.88 5.65
CA GLU A 551 -26.92 -15.29 5.51
C GLU A 551 -26.50 -15.87 6.88
N ALA A 552 -25.64 -15.16 7.61
CA ALA A 552 -25.18 -15.59 8.93
C ALA A 552 -26.31 -15.58 9.97
N LYS A 553 -27.15 -14.53 9.96
CA LYS A 553 -28.29 -14.37 10.88
C LYS A 553 -29.31 -15.52 10.76
N HIS A 554 -29.64 -15.92 9.53
CA HIS A 554 -30.69 -16.91 9.26
C HIS A 554 -30.18 -18.33 9.00
N GLN A 555 -28.86 -18.50 8.90
CA GLN A 555 -28.17 -19.76 8.61
C GLN A 555 -28.63 -20.40 7.28
N LEU A 556 -28.82 -19.56 6.26
CA LEU A 556 -29.22 -20.00 4.92
C LEU A 556 -28.14 -19.71 3.90
N LEU A 557 -27.80 -20.73 3.10
CA LEU A 557 -26.78 -20.61 2.07
C LEU A 557 -27.23 -19.67 0.96
N THR A 558 -26.45 -18.62 0.71
CA THR A 558 -26.70 -17.72 -0.43
C THR A 558 -25.55 -17.74 -1.44
N GLN A 559 -25.87 -17.45 -2.70
CA GLN A 559 -24.90 -17.12 -3.74
C GLN A 559 -25.23 -15.76 -4.35
N HIS A 560 -24.37 -14.78 -4.07
CA HIS A 560 -24.47 -13.45 -4.66
C HIS A 560 -23.79 -13.40 -6.04
N LEU A 561 -24.43 -12.77 -7.03
CA LEU A 561 -23.88 -12.42 -8.33
C LEU A 561 -24.11 -10.93 -8.63
N ARG A 562 -23.13 -10.27 -9.26
CA ARG A 562 -23.35 -8.91 -9.78
C ARG A 562 -24.18 -8.96 -11.06
N ALA A 563 -24.94 -7.90 -11.32
CA ALA A 563 -25.71 -7.73 -12.56
C ALA A 563 -24.83 -7.92 -13.80
N GLN A 564 -23.61 -7.35 -13.78
CA GLN A 564 -22.65 -7.54 -14.86
C GLN A 564 -22.28 -9.02 -15.07
N THR A 565 -22.08 -9.79 -14.00
CA THR A 565 -21.78 -11.23 -14.10
C THR A 565 -22.93 -12.02 -14.71
N VAL A 566 -24.17 -11.65 -14.38
CA VAL A 566 -25.37 -12.25 -15.01
C VAL A 566 -25.35 -11.97 -16.52
N MET A 567 -25.13 -10.72 -16.92
CA MET A 567 -25.06 -10.33 -18.33
C MET A 567 -23.93 -11.03 -19.09
N GLU A 568 -22.75 -11.16 -18.48
CA GLU A 568 -21.63 -11.91 -19.07
C GLU A 568 -21.95 -13.38 -19.33
N CYS A 569 -22.78 -14.01 -18.48
CA CYS A 569 -23.19 -15.39 -18.66
C CYS A 569 -24.17 -15.58 -19.83
N LEU A 570 -24.81 -14.51 -20.30
CA LEU A 570 -25.65 -14.53 -21.50
C LEU A 570 -24.82 -14.48 -22.79
N GLU A 571 -23.56 -14.04 -22.72
CA GLU A 571 -22.66 -14.02 -23.87
C GLU A 571 -22.16 -15.44 -24.21
N PRO A 572 -22.46 -15.98 -25.42
CA PRO A 572 -22.12 -17.37 -25.78
C PRO A 572 -20.62 -17.71 -25.71
N ARG A 573 -19.76 -16.68 -25.79
CA ARG A 573 -18.29 -16.81 -25.77
C ARG A 573 -17.72 -16.91 -24.34
N LYS A 574 -18.49 -16.60 -23.29
CA LYS A 574 -18.02 -16.58 -21.89
C LYS A 574 -18.49 -17.79 -21.05
N LYS A 575 -18.42 -19.00 -21.63
CA LYS A 575 -18.86 -20.25 -20.98
C LYS A 575 -18.15 -20.56 -19.64
N LEU A 576 -16.95 -20.05 -19.42
CA LEU A 576 -16.17 -20.28 -18.20
C LEU A 576 -16.80 -19.64 -16.95
N THR A 577 -17.47 -18.48 -17.09
CA THR A 577 -18.09 -17.78 -15.96
C THR A 577 -19.19 -18.62 -15.32
N VAL A 578 -20.06 -19.21 -16.14
CA VAL A 578 -21.13 -20.11 -15.68
C VAL A 578 -20.54 -21.32 -14.95
N GLY A 579 -19.50 -21.95 -15.51
CA GLY A 579 -18.82 -23.07 -14.87
C GLY A 579 -18.25 -22.72 -13.48
N ASN A 580 -17.64 -21.54 -13.34
CA ASN A 580 -17.14 -21.06 -12.05
C ASN A 580 -18.25 -20.80 -11.03
N ILE A 581 -19.42 -20.34 -11.47
CA ILE A 581 -20.61 -20.21 -10.61
C ILE A 581 -21.06 -21.61 -10.15
N CYS A 582 -21.19 -22.57 -11.08
CA CYS A 582 -21.56 -23.96 -10.73
C CYS A 582 -20.59 -24.59 -9.73
N ASN A 583 -19.27 -24.37 -9.90
CA ASN A 583 -18.24 -24.88 -8.97
C ASN A 583 -18.52 -24.41 -7.53
N LYS A 584 -18.91 -23.14 -7.35
CA LYS A 584 -19.22 -22.56 -6.03
C LYS A 584 -20.55 -23.05 -5.48
N ILE A 585 -21.57 -23.16 -6.33
CA ILE A 585 -22.90 -23.67 -5.92
C ILE A 585 -22.77 -25.12 -5.42
N ASN A 586 -22.00 -25.96 -6.13
CA ASN A 586 -21.79 -27.34 -5.71
C ASN A 586 -21.17 -27.42 -4.30
N CYS A 587 -20.04 -26.72 -4.08
CA CYS A 587 -19.35 -26.70 -2.79
C CYS A 587 -20.20 -26.15 -1.64
N LYS A 588 -21.01 -25.12 -1.91
CA LYS A 588 -21.95 -24.59 -0.89
C LYS A 588 -23.02 -25.59 -0.50
N ASN A 589 -23.49 -26.38 -1.46
CA ASN A 589 -24.52 -27.39 -1.23
C ASN A 589 -23.90 -28.77 -0.96
N PHE A 590 -22.80 -28.81 -0.20
CA PHE A 590 -22.13 -30.02 0.30
C PHE A 590 -21.58 -30.96 -0.77
N GLY A 591 -21.42 -30.49 -2.01
CA GLY A 591 -20.78 -31.22 -3.09
C GLY A 591 -19.26 -31.03 -3.13
N GLN A 592 -18.59 -31.92 -3.85
CA GLN A 592 -17.15 -31.86 -4.13
C GLN A 592 -16.92 -31.88 -5.64
N ASN A 593 -16.17 -30.91 -6.16
CA ASN A 593 -15.98 -30.76 -7.61
C ASN A 593 -15.02 -31.80 -8.18
N TYR A 594 -13.90 -32.04 -7.51
CA TYR A 594 -12.85 -32.98 -7.90
C TYR A 594 -12.06 -33.44 -6.67
N ALA A 595 -11.29 -34.50 -6.82
CA ALA A 595 -10.28 -34.94 -5.85
C ALA A 595 -8.89 -34.91 -6.47
N VAL A 596 -7.87 -34.70 -5.64
CA VAL A 596 -6.48 -34.88 -6.05
C VAL A 596 -6.10 -36.31 -5.73
N GLU A 597 -5.71 -37.09 -6.75
CA GLU A 597 -5.20 -38.45 -6.51
C GLU A 597 -3.83 -38.32 -5.84
N PRO A 598 -3.64 -38.84 -4.60
CA PRO A 598 -2.31 -38.99 -4.04
C PRO A 598 -1.55 -39.94 -4.96
N LYS A 599 -0.48 -39.46 -5.58
CA LYS A 599 0.52 -40.39 -6.11
C LYS A 599 1.43 -40.75 -4.95
N ASP A 600 1.69 -42.05 -4.80
CA ASP A 600 2.86 -42.55 -4.09
C ASP A 600 4.09 -42.00 -4.82
N HIS A 601 4.48 -40.78 -4.50
CA HIS A 601 5.79 -40.25 -4.81
C HIS A 601 6.72 -40.71 -3.67
N ALA A 602 6.91 -42.03 -3.60
CA ALA A 602 8.04 -42.64 -2.91
C ALA A 602 9.32 -42.38 -3.69
#